data_AF-A0A821RCZ3-F1
#
_entry.id   AF-A0A821RCZ3-F1
#
_cell.length_a   1.000
_cell.length_b   1.000
_cell.length_c   1.000
_cell.angle_alpha   90.00
_cell.angle_beta   90.00
_cell.angle_gamma   90.00
#
_symmetry.space_group_name_H-M   'P 1'
#
loop_
_entity.id
_entity.type
_entity.pdbx_description
1 polymer ?
#
loop_
_entity_poly.entity_id
_entity_poly.type
_entity_poly.pdbx_seq_one_letter_code
_entity_poly.pdbx_strand_id
1 'polypeptide(L)'
;MYAHDKISDMIAEQCINEMYPKSRKMEYQESDEPCIIYCVLKKFGIMNVNGQINLDIYRKRVQLAHQLDNRTVMSDNGSSCVESAEATQHKQDVCKKAKVFNDCTHLYRILFK
;
A
#
# COMPACT_ATOMS: atom_id res chain seq x y z
N MET A 1 8.57 -11.28 0.77
CA MET A 1 9.71 -10.36 1.03
C MET A 1 9.24 -9.01 0.51
N TYR A 2 8.91 -8.06 1.39
CA TYR A 2 8.33 -6.77 1.00
C TYR A 2 9.34 -5.94 0.19
N ALA A 3 8.87 -5.16 -0.77
CA ALA A 3 9.74 -4.24 -1.52
C ALA A 3 10.21 -3.12 -0.58
N HIS A 4 11.46 -3.18 -0.11
CA HIS A 4 12.04 -2.09 0.68
C HIS A 4 12.62 -1.04 -0.28
N ASP A 5 11.78 -0.11 -0.66
CA ASP A 5 12.08 0.99 -1.59
C ASP A 5 12.08 2.32 -0.81
N LYS A 6 13.18 3.10 -0.91
CA LYS A 6 13.32 4.40 -0.22
C LYS A 6 12.22 5.41 -0.58
N ILE A 7 11.66 5.33 -1.78
CA ILE A 7 10.54 6.16 -2.22
C ILE A 7 9.28 5.78 -1.42
N SER A 8 9.04 4.49 -1.21
CA SER A 8 7.92 4.00 -0.40
C SER A 8 8.00 4.48 1.05
N ASP A 9 9.20 4.48 1.66
CA ASP A 9 9.41 5.04 2.99
C ASP A 9 9.12 6.54 3.05
N MET A 10 9.63 7.31 2.08
CA MET A 10 9.40 8.75 1.99
C MET A 10 7.91 9.08 1.81
N ILE A 11 7.20 8.31 0.98
CA ILE A 11 5.76 8.51 0.77
C ILE A 11 4.95 8.10 2.01
N ALA A 12 5.35 7.04 2.73
CA ALA A 12 4.74 6.67 4.00
C ALA A 12 4.90 7.78 5.04
N GLU A 13 6.09 8.38 5.14
CA GLU A 13 6.35 9.53 6.01
C GLU A 13 5.50 10.75 5.63
N GLN A 14 5.31 11.04 4.34
CA GLN A 14 4.40 12.10 3.89
C GLN A 14 2.95 11.82 4.30
N CYS A 15 2.47 10.60 4.09
CA CYS A 15 1.12 10.18 4.50
C CYS A 15 0.90 10.34 5.99
N ILE A 16 1.89 9.91 6.78
CA ILE A 16 1.93 10.07 8.22
C ILE A 16 1.82 11.56 8.61
N ASN A 17 2.65 12.43 8.04
CA ASN A 17 2.63 13.86 8.34
C ASN A 17 1.33 14.56 7.90
N GLU A 18 0.69 14.10 6.82
CA GLU A 18 -0.59 14.61 6.33
C GLU A 18 -1.75 14.22 7.26
N MET A 19 -1.73 12.99 7.79
CA MET A 19 -2.76 12.50 8.71
C MET A 19 -2.58 13.06 10.13
N TYR A 20 -1.33 13.27 10.57
CA TYR A 20 -0.98 13.69 11.93
C TYR A 20 -0.05 14.91 11.87
N PRO A 21 -0.58 16.11 11.58
CA PRO A 21 0.24 17.32 11.53
C PRO A 21 0.90 17.59 12.89
N LYS A 22 2.18 17.99 12.85
CA LYS A 22 3.12 18.16 13.98
C LYS A 22 2.61 18.96 15.19
N SER A 23 1.49 19.69 15.05
CA SER A 23 0.80 20.38 16.15
C SER A 23 0.06 19.44 17.11
N ARG A 24 -0.16 18.18 16.76
CA ARG A 24 -0.69 17.15 17.66
C ARG A 24 0.39 16.08 17.86
N LYS A 25 0.96 15.99 19.07
CA LYS A 25 1.73 14.81 19.50
C LYS A 25 0.76 13.65 19.68
N MET A 26 0.27 13.09 18.58
CA MET A 26 -0.47 11.84 18.57
C MET A 26 0.52 10.75 18.18
N GLU A 27 0.63 9.73 19.04
CA GLU A 27 1.34 8.50 18.70
C GLU A 27 0.47 7.71 17.71
N TYR A 28 1.08 7.24 16.63
CA TYR A 28 0.41 6.39 15.65
C TYR A 28 0.04 5.06 16.30
N GLN A 29 -1.21 4.62 16.13
CA GLN A 29 -1.66 3.32 16.59
C GLN A 29 -1.61 2.31 15.44
N GLU A 30 -1.47 1.02 15.75
CA GLU A 30 -1.55 -0.04 14.74
C GLU A 30 -2.86 0.00 13.94
N SER A 31 -3.94 0.52 14.54
CA SER A 31 -5.23 0.74 13.86
C SER A 31 -5.18 1.75 12.73
N ASP A 32 -4.15 2.59 12.67
CA ASP A 32 -3.97 3.63 11.65
C ASP A 32 -3.27 3.10 10.38
N GLU A 33 -2.59 1.96 10.51
CA GLU A 33 -1.86 1.29 9.43
C GLU A 33 -2.69 1.14 8.14
N PRO A 34 -3.97 0.70 8.15
CA PRO A 34 -4.76 0.56 6.93
C PRO A 34 -4.90 1.86 6.14
N CYS A 35 -5.09 2.99 6.83
CA CYS A 35 -5.26 4.28 6.17
C CYS A 35 -3.92 4.87 5.71
N ILE A 36 -2.83 4.61 6.42
CA ILE A 36 -1.48 4.96 5.94
C ILE A 36 -1.16 4.18 4.66
N ILE A 37 -1.43 2.87 4.63
CA ILE A 37 -1.28 2.04 3.42
C ILE A 37 -2.15 2.58 2.28
N TYR A 38 -3.42 2.89 2.53
CA TYR A 38 -4.30 3.50 1.52
C TYR A 38 -3.71 4.80 0.96
N CYS A 39 -3.22 5.69 1.82
CA CYS A 39 -2.58 6.93 1.38
C CYS A 39 -1.37 6.66 0.48
N VAL A 40 -0.52 5.70 0.83
CA VAL A 40 0.63 5.28 0.02
C VAL A 40 0.16 4.76 -1.34
N LEU A 41 -0.78 3.80 -1.37
CA LEU A 41 -1.35 3.26 -2.61
C LEU A 41 -1.96 4.35 -3.49
N LYS A 42 -2.61 5.34 -2.88
CA LYS A 42 -3.24 6.47 -3.57
C LYS A 42 -2.21 7.40 -4.20
N LYS A 43 -1.18 7.82 -3.45
CA LYS A 43 -0.09 8.66 -4.00
C LYS A 43 0.67 7.95 -5.12
N PHE A 44 0.71 6.63 -5.05
CA PHE A 44 1.28 5.77 -6.06
C PHE A 44 0.36 5.51 -7.26
N GLY A 45 -0.90 5.94 -7.20
CA GLY A 45 -1.88 5.70 -8.27
C GLY A 45 -2.34 4.25 -8.39
N ILE A 46 -1.91 3.37 -7.47
CA ILE A 46 -2.34 1.98 -7.41
C ILE A 46 -3.81 1.91 -6.97
N MET A 47 -4.25 2.82 -6.12
CA MET A 47 -5.65 2.92 -5.70
C MET A 47 -6.15 4.34 -5.91
N ASN A 48 -7.43 4.53 -6.26
CA ASN A 48 -8.04 5.85 -6.34
C ASN A 48 -8.92 6.17 -5.11
N VAL A 49 -9.54 7.35 -5.10
CA VAL A 49 -10.40 7.81 -4.00
C VAL A 49 -11.63 6.93 -3.74
N ASN A 50 -12.05 6.17 -4.75
CA ASN A 50 -13.19 5.25 -4.67
C ASN A 50 -12.76 3.83 -4.27
N GLY A 51 -11.48 3.62 -3.93
CA GLY A 51 -10.94 2.31 -3.59
C GLY A 51 -10.79 1.36 -4.78
N GLN A 52 -10.81 1.85 -6.03
CA GLN A 52 -10.56 1.04 -7.21
C GLN A 52 -9.07 0.83 -7.40
N ILE A 53 -8.65 -0.41 -7.66
CA ILE A 53 -7.25 -0.80 -7.79
C ILE A 53 -6.85 -0.82 -9.27
N ASN A 54 -5.76 -0.13 -9.61
CA ASN A 54 -5.15 -0.13 -10.93
C ASN A 54 -4.00 -1.15 -10.98
N LEU A 55 -4.30 -2.33 -11.51
CA LEU A 55 -3.33 -3.42 -11.63
C LEU A 55 -2.16 -3.10 -12.56
N ASP A 56 -2.35 -2.26 -13.57
CA ASP A 56 -1.27 -1.92 -14.50
C ASP A 56 -0.21 -1.04 -13.82
N ILE A 57 -0.64 -0.10 -12.97
CA ILE A 57 0.27 0.72 -12.16
C ILE A 57 0.97 -0.14 -11.11
N TYR A 58 0.24 -1.04 -10.46
CA TYR A 58 0.82 -2.02 -9.52
C TYR A 58 1.91 -2.87 -10.20
N ARG A 59 1.60 -3.51 -11.33
CA ARG A 59 2.54 -4.36 -12.07
C ARG A 59 3.79 -3.60 -12.50
N LYS A 60 3.62 -2.37 -13.02
CA LYS A 60 4.76 -1.50 -13.38
C LYS A 60 5.66 -1.21 -12.18
N ARG A 61 5.07 -0.94 -11.01
CA ARG A 61 5.84 -0.71 -9.77
C ARG A 61 6.57 -1.95 -9.31
N VAL A 62 5.89 -3.09 -9.28
CA VAL A 62 6.48 -4.38 -8.92
C VAL A 62 7.65 -4.70 -9.85
N GLN A 63 7.50 -4.48 -11.17
CA GLN A 63 8.59 -4.63 -12.13
C GLN A 63 9.78 -3.70 -11.85
N LEU A 64 9.54 -2.42 -11.53
CA LEU A 64 10.61 -1.48 -11.19
C LEU A 64 11.35 -1.88 -9.90
N ALA A 65 10.63 -2.36 -8.89
CA ALA A 65 11.24 -2.86 -7.65
C ALA A 65 12.06 -4.14 -7.89
N HIS A 66 11.58 -5.04 -8.75
CA HIS A 66 12.31 -6.27 -9.11
C HIS A 66 13.44 -6.07 -10.11
N GLN A 67 13.47 -4.98 -10.90
CA GLN A 67 14.67 -4.65 -11.68
C GLN A 67 15.90 -4.41 -10.79
N LEU A 68 15.68 -4.05 -9.51
CA LEU A 68 16.74 -3.92 -8.50
C LEU A 68 17.08 -5.26 -7.82
N ASP A 69 16.21 -6.26 -7.94
CA ASP A 69 16.28 -7.52 -7.22
C ASP A 69 16.31 -8.68 -8.24
N ASN A 70 17.50 -9.20 -8.53
CA ASN A 70 17.83 -10.19 -9.60
C ASN A 70 17.05 -11.54 -9.56
N ARG A 71 15.95 -11.65 -8.81
CA ARG A 71 15.12 -12.84 -8.68
C ARG A 71 13.93 -12.78 -9.64
N THR A 72 14.07 -13.53 -10.72
CA THR A 72 13.09 -13.79 -11.78
C THR A 72 11.91 -14.63 -11.28
N VAL A 73 10.99 -14.06 -10.49
CA VAL A 73 9.67 -14.69 -10.28
C VAL A 73 8.59 -13.62 -10.29
N MET A 74 8.11 -13.29 -11.49
CA MET A 74 6.84 -12.57 -11.66
C MET A 74 5.67 -13.54 -11.37
N SER A 75 5.45 -13.91 -10.10
CA SER A 75 4.13 -14.43 -9.71
C SER A 75 3.24 -13.21 -9.51
N ASP A 76 2.56 -12.79 -10.58
CA ASP A 76 1.59 -11.70 -10.50
C ASP A 76 0.36 -12.13 -9.70
N ASN A 77 0.46 -12.02 -8.38
CA ASN A 77 -0.65 -12.28 -7.47
C ASN A 77 -1.66 -11.12 -7.46
N GLY A 78 -1.42 -10.04 -8.23
CA GLY A 78 -2.22 -8.82 -8.22
C GLY A 78 -3.70 -9.08 -8.47
N SER A 79 -4.03 -9.84 -9.51
CA SER A 79 -5.43 -10.16 -9.87
C SER A 79 -6.17 -10.88 -8.72
N SER A 80 -5.57 -11.94 -8.16
CA SER A 80 -6.17 -12.68 -7.04
C SER A 80 -6.25 -11.85 -5.75
N CYS A 81 -5.29 -10.94 -5.54
CA CYS A 81 -5.32 -10.01 -4.41
C CYS A 81 -6.38 -8.92 -4.57
N VAL A 82 -6.68 -8.48 -5.81
CA VAL A 82 -7.81 -7.59 -6.08
C VAL A 82 -9.12 -8.30 -5.77
N GLU A 83 -9.30 -9.54 -6.22
CA GLU A 83 -10.49 -10.33 -5.89
C GLU A 83 -10.67 -10.46 -4.37
N SER A 84 -9.59 -10.73 -3.65
CA SER A 84 -9.58 -10.78 -2.18
C SER A 84 -9.99 -9.45 -1.56
N ALA A 85 -9.47 -8.33 -2.06
CA ALA A 85 -9.81 -6.99 -1.58
C ALA A 85 -11.28 -6.62 -1.87
N GLU A 86 -11.80 -6.99 -3.05
CA GLU A 86 -13.21 -6.79 -3.44
C GLU A 86 -14.17 -7.71 -2.69
N ALA A 87 -13.71 -8.85 -2.18
CA ALA A 87 -14.51 -9.80 -1.41
C ALA A 87 -14.67 -9.38 0.07
N THR A 88 -13.95 -8.37 0.54
CA THR A 88 -14.01 -7.92 1.93
C THR A 88 -15.40 -7.41 2.31
N GLN A 89 -15.83 -7.69 3.55
CA GLN A 89 -17.15 -7.29 4.07
C GLN A 89 -17.31 -5.75 4.15
N HIS A 90 -16.20 -5.02 4.18
CA HIS A 90 -16.16 -3.56 4.25
C HIS A 90 -15.75 -2.93 2.91
N LYS A 91 -16.42 -3.27 1.80
CA LYS A 91 -16.07 -2.77 0.45
C LYS A 91 -16.00 -1.23 0.34
N GLN A 92 -16.76 -0.52 1.17
CA GLN A 92 -16.77 0.95 1.23
C GLN A 92 -15.65 1.54 2.10
N ASP A 93 -15.00 0.72 2.94
CA ASP A 93 -13.84 1.12 3.74
C ASP A 93 -12.56 0.96 2.89
N VAL A 94 -12.22 2.05 2.20
CA VAL A 94 -11.06 2.11 1.31
C VAL A 94 -9.74 1.82 2.03
N CYS A 95 -9.64 2.14 3.33
CA CYS A 95 -8.45 1.87 4.13
C CYS A 95 -8.27 0.36 4.38
N LYS A 96 -9.34 -0.33 4.83
CA LYS A 96 -9.29 -1.79 5.01
C LYS A 96 -9.04 -2.52 3.70
N LYS A 97 -9.69 -2.09 2.61
CA LYS A 97 -9.49 -2.65 1.28
C LYS A 97 -8.03 -2.52 0.82
N ALA A 98 -7.42 -1.35 1.05
CA ALA A 98 -6.01 -1.12 0.76
C ALA A 98 -5.10 -2.05 1.57
N LYS A 99 -5.37 -2.26 2.87
CA LYS A 99 -4.61 -3.19 3.71
C LYS A 99 -4.70 -4.62 3.21
N VAL A 100 -5.90 -5.12 2.90
CA VAL A 100 -6.06 -6.50 2.38
C VAL A 100 -5.29 -6.70 1.08
N PHE A 101 -5.36 -5.73 0.16
CA PHE A 101 -4.57 -5.80 -1.07
C PHE A 101 -3.06 -5.79 -0.80
N ASN A 102 -2.58 -4.89 0.07
CA ASN A 102 -1.17 -4.78 0.43
C ASN A 102 -0.64 -6.05 1.09
N ASP A 103 -1.39 -6.61 2.05
CA ASP A 103 -0.99 -7.79 2.81
C ASP A 103 -0.94 -9.03 1.89
N CYS A 104 -1.88 -9.15 0.94
CA CYS A 104 -1.89 -10.22 -0.05
C CYS A 104 -0.74 -10.11 -1.07
N THR A 105 -0.41 -8.90 -1.50
CA THR A 105 0.68 -8.66 -2.47
C THR A 105 2.06 -8.55 -1.83
N HIS A 106 2.12 -8.43 -0.50
CA HIS A 106 3.32 -8.07 0.25
C HIS A 106 4.04 -6.85 -0.34
N LEU A 107 3.28 -5.83 -0.75
CA LEU A 107 3.83 -4.72 -1.51
C LEU A 107 4.63 -3.75 -0.64
N TYR A 108 4.04 -3.27 0.45
CA TYR A 108 4.67 -2.33 1.39
C TYR A 108 4.62 -2.85 2.82
N ARG A 109 5.69 -2.57 3.57
CA ARG A 109 5.74 -2.77 5.01
C ARG A 109 6.01 -1.42 5.67
N ILE A 110 5.06 -0.92 6.45
CA ILE A 110 5.29 0.28 7.25
C ILE A 110 6.14 -0.13 8.46
N LEU A 111 7.32 0.47 8.59
CA LEU A 111 8.15 0.33 9.78
C LEU A 111 7.85 1.50 10.71
N PHE A 112 7.07 1.24 11.76
CA PHE A 112 6.90 2.17 12.86
C PHE A 112 8.24 2.23 13.62
N LYS A 113 8.77 3.44 13.82
CA LYS A 113 9.97 3.72 14.62
C LYS A 113 9.59 4.32 15.96
#